data_AF-A0A328S287-F1
#
_entry.id   AF-A0A328S287-F1
#
_cell.length_a   1.000
_cell.length_b   1.000
_cell.length_c   1.000
_cell.angle_alpha   90.00
_cell.angle_beta   90.00
_cell.angle_gamma   90.00
#
_symmetry.space_group_name_H-M   'P 1'
#
loop_
_entity.id
_entity.type
_entity.pdbx_description
1 polymer ?
#
loop_
_entity_poly.entity_id
_entity_poly.type
_entity_poly.pdbx_seq_one_letter_code
_entity_poly.pdbx_strand_id
1 'polypeptide(L)'
;MWREADLIDFDLIFYLIIELLIFLLLVQGLGYVIKFLHNKRDNRLFKVSEYIPEEEFHSIKQVYYLSIMTLALINILIIIIIGVENTYYLVLFEIFLSIILIEGMPRESLKDKIVLFTLIPFASMMYILTDMDLVYVFDLVRIFGLFYASMYYYRRFEDYTETNSLGITILLLFTIIFISLFFTTATEHVNLLDSLVMVSNAFTSNGYAILGGTILGKMNAIFLVWSGYILSGVGTATLTATLIIKHYDKKFKELEELIKDMKKE
;
A
#
# COMPACT_ATOMS: atom_id res chain seq x y z
N MET A 1 7.25 45.90 23.30
CA MET A 1 8.04 45.30 22.22
C MET A 1 7.25 44.08 21.70
N TRP A 2 6.15 44.37 21.01
CA TRP A 2 5.18 43.41 20.47
C TRP A 2 4.70 43.96 19.11
N ARG A 3 5.54 43.77 18.10
CA ARG A 3 5.35 43.98 16.64
C ARG A 3 6.52 43.16 16.06
N GLU A 4 6.37 42.11 15.26
CA GLU A 4 5.36 41.78 14.26
C GLU A 4 4.81 40.38 14.50
N ALA A 5 3.49 40.26 14.65
CA ALA A 5 2.81 39.02 14.28
C ALA A 5 2.63 39.15 12.78
N ASP A 6 3.58 38.61 12.03
CA ASP A 6 3.57 38.67 10.58
C ASP A 6 2.21 38.17 10.07
N LEU A 7 1.58 39.04 9.29
CA LEU A 7 0.48 38.69 8.42
C LEU A 7 0.89 37.44 7.65
N ILE A 8 -0.04 36.49 7.51
CA ILE A 8 0.13 35.34 6.62
C ILE A 8 0.73 35.86 5.31
N ASP A 9 1.96 35.43 5.03
CA ASP A 9 2.73 35.96 3.92
C ASP A 9 1.95 35.71 2.62
N PHE A 10 1.63 36.79 1.88
CA PHE A 10 0.80 36.69 0.69
C PHE A 10 1.44 35.75 -0.34
N ASP A 11 2.77 35.73 -0.36
CA ASP A 11 3.58 34.84 -1.19
C ASP A 11 3.36 33.37 -0.80
N LEU A 12 3.27 33.04 0.49
CA LEU A 12 2.99 31.67 0.95
C LEU A 12 1.61 31.19 0.50
N ILE A 13 0.57 32.02 0.63
CA ILE A 13 -0.78 31.69 0.16
C ILE A 13 -0.76 31.45 -1.36
N PHE A 14 -0.04 32.31 -2.09
CA PHE A 14 0.09 32.20 -3.54
C PHE A 14 0.78 30.90 -3.96
N TYR A 15 1.89 30.51 -3.30
CA TYR A 15 2.57 29.24 -3.55
C TYR A 15 1.66 28.04 -3.29
N LEU A 16 0.93 28.02 -2.15
CA LEU A 16 -0.01 26.94 -1.82
C LEU A 16 -1.13 26.80 -2.87
N ILE A 17 -1.62 27.91 -3.43
CA ILE A 17 -2.64 27.88 -4.49
C ILE A 17 -2.07 27.28 -5.78
N ILE A 18 -0.87 27.70 -6.20
CA ILE A 18 -0.21 27.16 -7.39
C ILE A 18 0.03 25.66 -7.22
N GLU A 19 0.53 25.27 -6.05
CA GLU A 19 0.82 23.89 -5.71
C GLU A 19 -0.43 23.01 -5.80
N LEU A 20 -1.53 23.47 -5.20
CA LEU A 20 -2.82 22.80 -5.29
C LEU A 20 -3.28 22.66 -6.74
N LEU A 21 -3.12 23.69 -7.57
CA LEU A 21 -3.48 23.64 -8.99
C LEU A 21 -2.64 22.60 -9.76
N ILE A 22 -1.32 22.58 -9.54
CA ILE A 22 -0.42 21.61 -10.19
C ILE A 22 -0.79 20.18 -9.75
N PHE A 23 -0.98 19.95 -8.46
CA PHE A 23 -1.34 18.63 -7.95
C PHE A 23 -2.70 18.16 -8.51
N LEU A 24 -3.70 19.04 -8.58
CA LEU A 24 -4.99 18.72 -9.19
C LEU A 24 -4.86 18.37 -10.68
N LEU A 25 -3.98 19.06 -11.42
CA LEU A 25 -3.70 18.74 -12.82
C LEU A 25 -3.05 17.35 -12.97
N LEU A 26 -2.12 16.98 -12.08
CA LEU A 26 -1.50 15.65 -12.08
C LEU A 26 -2.53 14.54 -11.82
N VAL A 27 -3.39 14.73 -10.82
CA VAL A 27 -4.48 13.80 -10.50
C VAL A 27 -5.43 13.66 -11.70
N GLN A 28 -5.88 14.76 -12.28
CA GLN A 28 -6.75 14.74 -13.47
C GLN A 28 -6.07 14.08 -14.68
N GLY A 29 -4.78 14.34 -14.87
CA GLY A 29 -3.97 13.72 -15.92
C GLY A 29 -3.94 12.19 -15.79
N LEU A 30 -3.65 11.67 -14.59
CA LEU A 30 -3.66 10.23 -14.34
C LEU A 30 -5.07 9.65 -14.54
N GLY A 31 -6.10 10.30 -14.00
CA GLY A 31 -7.49 9.87 -14.18
C GLY A 31 -7.92 9.83 -15.65
N TYR A 32 -7.44 10.78 -16.47
CA TYR A 32 -7.65 10.77 -17.91
C TYR A 32 -6.94 9.59 -18.58
N VAL A 33 -5.67 9.33 -18.22
CA VAL A 33 -4.91 8.18 -18.75
C VAL A 33 -5.61 6.86 -18.40
N ILE A 34 -6.06 6.68 -17.16
CA ILE A 34 -6.80 5.49 -16.72
C ILE A 34 -8.08 5.32 -17.54
N LYS A 35 -8.88 6.39 -17.70
CA LYS A 35 -10.10 6.37 -18.51
C LYS A 35 -9.80 6.08 -19.97
N PHE A 36 -8.76 6.67 -20.54
CA PHE A 36 -8.34 6.45 -21.92
C PHE A 36 -7.94 4.99 -22.16
N LEU A 37 -7.19 4.39 -21.23
CA LEU A 37 -6.81 2.98 -21.28
C LEU A 37 -8.04 2.06 -21.18
N HIS A 38 -9.00 2.40 -20.31
CA HIS A 38 -10.19 1.59 -20.09
C HIS A 38 -11.22 1.71 -21.23
N ASN A 39 -11.33 2.87 -21.87
CA ASN A 39 -12.38 3.15 -22.86
C ASN A 39 -12.06 2.61 -24.28
N LYS A 40 -10.83 2.12 -24.52
CA LYS A 40 -10.52 1.35 -25.73
C LYS A 40 -11.10 -0.07 -25.62
N ARG A 41 -12.42 -0.15 -25.81
CA ARG A 41 -13.26 -1.37 -25.81
C ARG A 41 -12.74 -2.54 -26.67
N ASP A 42 -11.89 -2.27 -27.66
CA ASP A 42 -11.38 -3.28 -28.61
C ASP A 42 -9.94 -3.76 -28.34
N ASN A 43 -9.22 -3.17 -27.38
CA ASN A 43 -7.89 -3.68 -27.06
C ASN A 43 -8.00 -4.90 -26.14
N ARG A 44 -7.99 -6.10 -26.75
CA ARG A 44 -7.89 -7.37 -26.03
C ARG A 44 -6.85 -7.32 -24.92
N LEU A 45 -5.68 -6.69 -25.18
CA LEU A 45 -4.57 -6.50 -24.22
C LEU A 45 -4.97 -5.95 -22.83
N PHE A 46 -6.05 -5.18 -22.71
CA PHE A 46 -6.49 -4.59 -21.43
C PHE A 46 -7.68 -5.33 -20.80
N LYS A 47 -8.20 -6.38 -21.45
CA LYS A 47 -9.20 -7.27 -20.87
C LYS A 47 -8.53 -8.35 -20.04
N VAL A 48 -8.05 -7.96 -18.86
CA VAL A 48 -7.38 -8.86 -17.92
C VAL A 48 -8.24 -10.09 -17.58
N SER A 49 -9.57 -9.95 -17.58
CA SER A 49 -10.53 -11.05 -17.38
C SER A 49 -10.53 -12.10 -18.49
N GLU A 50 -10.04 -11.79 -19.70
CA GLU A 50 -9.90 -12.79 -20.78
C GLU A 50 -8.61 -13.62 -20.65
N TYR A 51 -7.64 -13.18 -19.85
CA TYR A 51 -6.33 -13.83 -19.71
C TYR A 51 -6.07 -14.43 -18.33
N ILE A 52 -6.74 -13.91 -17.30
CA ILE A 52 -6.51 -14.28 -15.91
C ILE A 52 -7.82 -14.86 -15.35
N PRO A 53 -7.82 -16.09 -14.83
CA PRO A 53 -8.96 -16.64 -14.10
C PRO A 53 -9.43 -15.68 -13.00
N GLU A 54 -10.73 -15.55 -12.77
CA GLU A 54 -11.28 -14.61 -11.78
C GLU A 54 -10.63 -14.77 -10.39
N GLU A 55 -10.29 -16.01 -10.01
CA GLU A 55 -9.63 -16.36 -8.75
C GLU A 55 -8.23 -15.72 -8.59
N GLU A 56 -7.44 -15.67 -9.67
CA GLU A 56 -6.13 -15.02 -9.68
C GLU A 56 -6.28 -13.50 -9.63
N PHE A 57 -7.32 -12.96 -10.26
CA PHE A 57 -7.63 -11.53 -10.20
C PHE A 57 -8.01 -11.08 -8.77
N HIS A 58 -8.70 -11.92 -8.00
CA HIS A 58 -8.98 -11.66 -6.58
C HIS A 58 -7.70 -11.63 -5.73
N SER A 59 -6.79 -12.59 -5.95
CA SER A 59 -5.49 -12.62 -5.26
C SER A 59 -4.65 -11.37 -5.60
N ILE A 60 -4.62 -10.94 -6.86
CA ILE A 60 -3.93 -9.70 -7.29
C ILE A 60 -4.51 -8.47 -6.60
N LYS A 61 -5.84 -8.37 -6.46
CA LYS A 61 -6.49 -7.27 -5.72
C LYS A 61 -6.13 -7.26 -4.24
N GLN A 62 -6.07 -8.43 -3.59
CA GLN A 62 -5.64 -8.53 -2.19
C GLN A 62 -4.21 -8.02 -2.02
N VAL A 63 -3.29 -8.44 -2.89
CA VAL A 63 -1.90 -7.95 -2.90
C VAL A 63 -1.86 -6.45 -3.12
N TYR A 64 -2.61 -5.92 -4.09
CA TYR A 64 -2.69 -4.49 -4.36
C TYR A 64 -3.15 -3.70 -3.12
N TYR A 65 -4.24 -4.10 -2.45
CA TYR A 65 -4.73 -3.39 -1.26
C TYR A 65 -3.71 -3.43 -0.12
N LEU A 66 -3.07 -4.58 0.09
CA LEU A 66 -2.02 -4.73 1.09
C LEU A 66 -0.82 -3.83 0.77
N SER A 67 -0.36 -3.81 -0.49
CA SER A 67 0.72 -2.92 -0.93
C SER A 67 0.37 -1.46 -0.71
N ILE A 68 -0.85 -1.01 -1.00
CA ILE A 68 -1.24 0.38 -0.76
C ILE A 68 -1.24 0.71 0.74
N MET A 69 -1.79 -0.16 1.59
CA MET A 69 -1.72 0.00 3.06
C MET A 69 -0.27 0.05 3.55
N THR A 70 0.59 -0.81 2.99
CA THR A 70 2.03 -0.85 3.27
C THR A 70 2.66 0.50 3.01
N LEU A 71 2.49 1.01 1.79
CA LEU A 71 3.11 2.25 1.37
C LEU A 71 2.59 3.43 2.20
N ALA A 72 1.30 3.46 2.52
CA ALA A 72 0.72 4.46 3.42
C ALA A 72 1.31 4.40 4.84
N LEU A 73 1.51 3.20 5.39
CA LEU A 73 2.10 3.02 6.72
C LEU A 73 3.60 3.35 6.73
N ILE A 74 4.35 2.96 5.69
CA ILE A 74 5.74 3.40 5.47
C ILE A 74 5.79 4.92 5.48
N ASN A 75 4.90 5.58 4.75
CA ASN A 75 4.87 7.04 4.65
C ASN A 75 4.60 7.70 6.02
N ILE A 76 3.62 7.20 6.78
CA ILE A 76 3.36 7.65 8.16
C ILE A 76 4.63 7.53 9.02
N LEU A 77 5.33 6.41 8.93
CA LEU A 77 6.52 6.19 9.76
C LEU A 77 7.72 7.03 9.33
N ILE A 78 7.88 7.31 8.03
CA ILE A 78 8.89 8.26 7.55
C ILE A 78 8.61 9.64 8.14
N ILE A 79 7.36 10.12 8.05
CA ILE A 79 6.96 11.41 8.62
C ILE A 79 7.27 11.49 10.13
N ILE A 80 7.04 10.40 10.88
CA ILE A 80 7.24 10.36 12.34
C ILE A 80 8.72 10.18 12.76
N ILE A 81 9.47 9.31 12.08
CA ILE A 81 10.79 8.83 12.54
C ILE A 81 11.94 9.64 11.96
N ILE A 82 11.93 9.87 10.65
CA ILE A 82 13.04 10.52 9.95
C ILE A 82 12.94 12.05 10.08
N GLY A 83 11.73 12.55 10.38
CA GLY A 83 11.42 13.95 10.13
C GLY A 83 11.47 14.23 8.63
N VAL A 84 11.21 15.48 8.25
CA VAL A 84 11.15 15.92 6.86
C VAL A 84 12.58 16.09 6.32
N GLU A 85 13.37 15.02 6.25
CA GLU A 85 14.60 15.03 5.45
C GLU A 85 14.21 14.83 3.98
N ASN A 86 14.07 15.94 3.28
CA ASN A 86 13.60 16.02 1.90
C ASN A 86 14.63 15.47 0.91
N THR A 87 14.74 14.14 0.84
CA THR A 87 15.41 13.50 -0.29
C THR A 87 14.48 13.48 -1.50
N TYR A 88 14.98 13.85 -2.68
CA TYR A 88 14.18 13.94 -3.91
C TYR A 88 13.36 12.67 -4.21
N TYR A 89 13.90 11.49 -3.90
CA TYR A 89 13.21 10.21 -4.08
C TYR A 89 12.02 10.01 -3.12
N LEU A 90 12.15 10.46 -1.87
CA LEU A 90 11.07 10.43 -0.89
C LEU A 90 9.91 11.32 -1.34
N VAL A 91 10.25 12.51 -1.83
CA VAL A 91 9.30 13.50 -2.30
C VAL A 91 8.49 12.98 -3.50
N LEU A 92 9.16 12.35 -4.46
CA LEU A 92 8.48 11.67 -5.57
C LEU A 92 7.58 10.54 -5.07
N PHE A 93 8.06 9.69 -4.17
CA PHE A 93 7.28 8.60 -3.58
C PHE A 93 5.99 9.12 -2.92
N GLU A 94 6.09 10.20 -2.16
CA GLU A 94 4.97 10.85 -1.50
C GLU A 94 3.91 11.35 -2.49
N ILE A 95 4.34 12.02 -3.56
CA ILE A 95 3.44 12.53 -4.61
C ILE A 95 2.76 11.38 -5.35
N PHE A 96 3.51 10.36 -5.78
CA PHE A 96 2.96 9.21 -6.48
C PHE A 96 1.95 8.45 -5.62
N LEU A 97 2.28 8.21 -4.35
CA LEU A 97 1.38 7.53 -3.42
C LEU A 97 0.08 8.32 -3.24
N SER A 98 0.17 9.63 -3.00
CA SER A 98 -1.00 10.49 -2.82
C SER A 98 -1.92 10.50 -4.06
N ILE A 99 -1.35 10.54 -5.26
CA ILE A 99 -2.12 10.46 -6.51
C ILE A 99 -2.86 9.11 -6.59
N ILE A 100 -2.17 7.99 -6.33
CA ILE A 100 -2.78 6.64 -6.37
C ILE A 100 -3.92 6.53 -5.36
N LEU A 101 -3.73 7.01 -4.13
CA LEU A 101 -4.75 7.01 -3.08
C LEU A 101 -5.98 7.82 -3.48
N ILE A 102 -5.76 9.03 -4.01
CA ILE A 102 -6.84 9.94 -4.40
C ILE A 102 -7.64 9.40 -5.59
N GLU A 103 -7.01 8.72 -6.56
CA GLU A 103 -7.70 8.02 -7.66
C GLU A 103 -8.44 6.76 -7.21
N GLY A 104 -7.96 6.06 -6.19
CA GLY A 104 -8.59 4.82 -5.69
C GLY A 104 -9.74 5.01 -4.69
N MET A 105 -9.94 6.23 -4.20
CA MET A 105 -10.93 6.59 -3.18
C MET A 105 -12.13 7.35 -3.77
N PRO A 106 -13.35 7.20 -3.18
CA PRO A 106 -14.54 7.92 -3.64
C PRO A 106 -14.37 9.44 -3.46
N ARG A 107 -15.08 10.23 -4.27
CA ARG A 107 -15.03 11.71 -4.25
C ARG A 107 -16.40 12.38 -4.14
N GLU A 108 -17.43 11.59 -3.81
CA GLU A 108 -18.82 12.00 -3.95
C GLU A 108 -19.28 12.89 -2.79
N SER A 109 -18.90 12.55 -1.55
CA SER A 109 -19.33 13.30 -0.37
C SER A 109 -18.35 14.40 0.05
N LEU A 110 -18.84 15.38 0.82
CA LEU A 110 -17.99 16.41 1.42
C LEU A 110 -16.94 15.79 2.36
N LYS A 111 -17.30 14.74 3.09
CA LYS A 111 -16.39 14.00 3.97
C LYS A 111 -15.24 13.40 3.17
N ASP A 112 -15.54 12.79 2.02
CA ASP A 112 -14.51 12.21 1.15
C ASP A 112 -13.57 13.31 0.63
N LYS A 113 -14.12 14.44 0.20
CA LYS A 113 -13.32 15.58 -0.28
C LYS A 113 -12.36 16.11 0.79
N ILE A 114 -12.80 16.20 2.05
CA ILE A 114 -11.95 16.61 3.17
C ILE A 114 -10.80 15.61 3.36
N VAL A 115 -11.07 14.31 3.33
CA VAL A 115 -10.03 13.28 3.44
C VAL A 115 -9.05 13.33 2.26
N LEU A 116 -9.55 13.54 1.03
CA LEU A 116 -8.68 13.65 -0.14
C LEU A 116 -7.77 14.88 -0.05
N PHE A 117 -8.26 15.98 0.53
CA PHE A 117 -7.45 17.16 0.78
C PHE A 117 -6.32 16.88 1.78
N THR A 118 -6.56 16.10 2.83
CA THR A 118 -5.49 15.73 3.77
C THR A 118 -4.46 14.78 3.17
N LEU A 119 -4.75 14.10 2.06
CA LEU A 119 -3.79 13.27 1.35
C LEU A 119 -2.81 14.06 0.47
N ILE A 120 -3.04 15.35 0.24
CA ILE A 120 -2.16 16.19 -0.57
C ILE A 120 -0.81 16.34 0.14
N PRO A 121 0.30 16.00 -0.52
CA PRO A 121 1.63 16.02 0.09
C PRO A 121 2.24 17.42 0.01
N PHE A 122 1.67 18.37 0.76
CA PHE A 122 2.01 19.80 0.64
C PHE A 122 3.50 20.09 0.81
N ALA A 123 4.13 19.52 1.84
CA ALA A 123 5.56 19.72 2.08
C ALA A 123 6.43 19.24 0.91
N SER A 124 6.14 18.04 0.40
CA SER A 124 6.83 17.46 -0.75
C SER A 124 6.66 18.28 -2.04
N MET A 125 5.45 18.77 -2.30
CA MET A 125 5.19 19.57 -3.50
C MET A 125 5.84 20.96 -3.40
N MET A 126 5.80 21.59 -2.22
CA MET A 126 6.47 22.86 -1.96
C MET A 126 8.00 22.74 -2.14
N TYR A 127 8.59 21.63 -1.66
CA TYR A 127 10.00 21.32 -1.87
C TYR A 127 10.36 21.24 -3.36
N ILE A 128 9.56 20.55 -4.19
CA ILE A 128 9.81 20.49 -5.65
C ILE A 128 9.76 21.89 -6.30
N LEU A 129 8.80 22.72 -5.90
CA LEU A 129 8.53 23.98 -6.59
C LEU A 129 9.45 25.12 -6.15
N THR A 130 9.89 25.10 -4.90
CA THR A 130 10.54 26.25 -4.28
C THR A 130 11.84 25.92 -3.55
N ASP A 131 12.21 24.63 -3.46
CA ASP A 131 13.37 24.15 -2.69
C ASP A 131 13.31 24.57 -1.20
N MET A 132 12.11 24.85 -0.69
CA MET A 132 11.87 25.24 0.70
C MET A 132 11.38 24.05 1.53
N ASP A 133 12.00 23.88 2.70
CA ASP A 133 11.61 22.91 3.73
C ASP A 133 10.52 23.51 4.65
N LEU A 134 9.25 23.50 4.22
CA LEU A 134 8.07 23.90 5.02
C LEU A 134 6.94 22.89 4.73
N VAL A 135 6.13 22.32 5.65
CA VAL A 135 5.71 22.67 7.01
C VAL A 135 5.33 21.37 7.75
N TYR A 136 5.95 21.07 8.91
CA TYR A 136 5.60 19.90 9.75
C TYR A 136 4.09 19.76 10.06
N VAL A 137 3.37 20.87 10.15
CA VAL A 137 1.92 20.89 10.44
C VAL A 137 1.11 20.23 9.31
N PHE A 138 1.47 20.43 8.04
CA PHE A 138 0.76 19.78 6.93
C PHE A 138 1.06 18.28 6.87
N ASP A 139 2.28 17.87 7.23
CA ASP A 139 2.62 16.44 7.33
C ASP A 139 1.86 15.74 8.46
N LEU A 140 1.66 16.42 9.60
CA LEU A 140 0.81 15.92 10.68
C LEU A 140 -0.65 15.74 10.24
N VAL A 141 -1.21 16.72 9.50
CA VAL A 141 -2.55 16.59 8.92
C VAL A 141 -2.61 15.40 7.96
N ARG A 142 -1.54 15.19 7.19
CA ARG A 142 -1.43 14.10 6.24
C ARG A 142 -1.38 12.71 6.88
N ILE A 143 -0.79 12.56 8.07
CA ILE A 143 -0.86 11.31 8.83
C ILE A 143 -2.31 10.86 9.02
N PHE A 144 -3.23 11.78 9.34
CA PHE A 144 -4.66 11.43 9.49
C PHE A 144 -5.28 10.97 8.16
N GLY A 145 -4.92 11.62 7.05
CA GLY A 145 -5.34 11.20 5.71
C GLY A 145 -4.84 9.79 5.37
N LEU A 146 -3.55 9.54 5.60
CA LEU A 146 -2.91 8.23 5.36
C LEU A 146 -3.50 7.13 6.24
N PHE A 147 -3.80 7.43 7.52
CA PHE A 147 -4.46 6.47 8.41
C PHE A 147 -5.87 6.13 7.93
N TYR A 148 -6.64 7.13 7.51
CA TYR A 148 -7.96 6.90 6.92
C TYR A 148 -7.86 6.07 5.63
N ALA A 149 -6.90 6.38 4.75
CA ALA A 149 -6.67 5.64 3.52
C ALA A 149 -6.32 4.17 3.83
N SER A 150 -5.41 3.91 4.76
CA SER A 150 -5.08 2.56 5.22
C SER A 150 -6.31 1.80 5.73
N MET A 151 -7.16 2.45 6.52
CA MET A 151 -8.43 1.87 7.00
C MET A 151 -9.41 1.57 5.84
N TYR A 152 -9.50 2.46 4.86
CA TYR A 152 -10.35 2.28 3.68
C TYR A 152 -9.90 1.07 2.86
N TYR A 153 -8.60 0.96 2.59
CA TYR A 153 -8.03 -0.19 1.87
C TYR A 153 -8.07 -1.47 2.69
N TYR A 154 -7.97 -1.40 4.02
CA TYR A 154 -8.14 -2.55 4.91
C TYR A 154 -9.54 -3.15 4.81
N ARG A 155 -10.60 -2.34 4.81
CA ARG A 155 -11.97 -2.85 4.65
C ARG A 155 -12.16 -3.56 3.31
N ARG A 156 -11.60 -3.00 2.24
CA ARG A 156 -11.61 -3.66 0.92
C ARG A 156 -10.77 -4.91 0.90
N PHE A 157 -9.66 -4.95 1.63
CA PHE A 157 -8.91 -6.18 1.81
C PHE A 157 -9.76 -7.22 2.54
N GLU A 158 -10.37 -6.89 3.67
CA GLU A 158 -11.25 -7.76 4.45
C GLU A 158 -12.39 -8.33 3.61
N ASP A 159 -13.14 -7.49 2.87
CA ASP A 159 -14.23 -7.92 1.98
C ASP A 159 -13.77 -8.99 0.97
N TYR A 160 -12.55 -8.85 0.44
CA TYR A 160 -11.97 -9.77 -0.54
C TYR A 160 -11.32 -11.00 0.10
N THR A 161 -11.08 -10.99 1.42
CA THR A 161 -10.30 -12.03 2.10
C THR A 161 -11.10 -12.86 3.10
N GLU A 162 -12.19 -12.33 3.68
CA GLU A 162 -13.18 -13.13 4.44
C GLU A 162 -13.78 -14.25 3.58
N THR A 163 -13.86 -14.05 2.26
CA THR A 163 -14.30 -15.06 1.29
C THR A 163 -13.24 -16.14 1.00
N ASN A 164 -11.98 -15.99 1.44
CA ASN A 164 -10.87 -16.82 0.97
C ASN A 164 -9.87 -17.28 2.08
N SER A 165 -10.21 -17.15 3.36
CA SER A 165 -9.51 -17.75 4.53
C SER A 165 -8.03 -17.38 4.76
N LEU A 166 -7.41 -16.55 3.93
CA LEU A 166 -5.97 -16.20 3.98
C LEU A 166 -5.66 -14.87 4.68
N GLY A 167 -6.67 -14.09 5.06
CA GLY A 167 -6.49 -12.67 5.43
C GLY A 167 -5.66 -12.47 6.68
N ILE A 168 -5.88 -13.29 7.70
CA ILE A 168 -5.15 -13.22 8.97
C ILE A 168 -3.66 -13.55 8.75
N THR A 169 -3.36 -14.58 7.94
CA THR A 169 -1.98 -14.98 7.63
C THR A 169 -1.25 -13.89 6.86
N ILE A 170 -1.91 -13.27 5.87
CA ILE A 170 -1.33 -12.16 5.09
C ILE A 170 -1.09 -10.93 5.98
N LEU A 171 -2.03 -10.56 6.84
CA LEU A 171 -1.89 -9.42 7.76
C LEU A 171 -0.78 -9.64 8.79
N LEU A 172 -0.67 -10.86 9.34
CA LEU A 172 0.41 -11.22 10.25
C LEU A 172 1.76 -11.17 9.56
N LEU A 173 1.87 -11.77 8.37
CA LEU A 173 3.09 -11.75 7.55
C LEU A 173 3.54 -10.32 7.27
N PHE A 174 2.59 -9.48 6.88
CA PHE A 174 2.83 -8.08 6.61
C PHE A 174 3.31 -7.34 7.86
N THR A 175 2.64 -7.53 9.00
CA THR A 175 2.99 -6.92 10.29
C THR A 175 4.38 -7.32 10.75
N ILE A 176 4.74 -8.60 10.61
CA ILE A 176 6.05 -9.14 11.01
C ILE A 176 7.16 -8.51 10.17
N ILE A 177 7.04 -8.52 8.85
CA ILE A 177 8.02 -7.89 7.94
C ILE A 177 8.17 -6.40 8.29
N PHE A 178 7.05 -5.73 8.52
CA PHE A 178 7.02 -4.31 8.80
C PHE A 178 7.71 -3.93 10.11
N ILE A 179 7.35 -4.58 11.23
CA ILE A 179 7.99 -4.36 12.54
C ILE A 179 9.48 -4.65 12.45
N SER A 180 9.85 -5.76 11.79
CA SER A 180 11.25 -6.15 11.66
C SER A 180 12.08 -5.18 10.83
N LEU A 181 11.49 -4.45 9.89
CA LEU A 181 12.19 -3.42 9.12
C LEU A 181 12.62 -2.25 10.03
N PHE A 182 11.74 -1.72 10.86
CA PHE A 182 12.12 -0.65 11.80
C PHE A 182 13.06 -1.14 12.88
N PHE A 183 12.82 -2.36 13.39
CA PHE A 183 13.72 -2.97 14.37
C PHE A 183 15.13 -3.14 13.81
N THR A 184 15.27 -3.60 12.56
CA THR A 184 16.58 -3.72 11.89
C THR A 184 17.22 -2.35 11.69
N THR A 185 16.50 -1.34 11.20
CA THR A 185 17.02 0.04 11.06
C THR A 185 17.56 0.56 12.40
N ALA A 186 16.82 0.37 13.50
CA ALA A 186 17.20 0.85 14.82
C ALA A 186 18.39 0.08 15.43
N THR A 187 18.44 -1.24 15.24
CA THR A 187 19.45 -2.10 15.87
C THR A 187 20.74 -2.22 15.05
N GLU A 188 20.64 -2.16 13.73
CA GLU A 188 21.78 -2.25 12.82
C GLU A 188 22.31 -0.87 12.39
N HIS A 189 21.61 0.21 12.74
CA HIS A 189 21.97 1.58 12.35
C HIS A 189 22.14 1.75 10.83
N VAL A 190 21.39 0.97 10.05
CA VAL A 190 21.38 1.03 8.59
C VAL A 190 20.23 1.88 8.10
N ASN A 191 20.33 2.43 6.89
CA ASN A 191 19.22 3.15 6.29
C ASN A 191 18.03 2.21 6.00
N LEU A 192 16.87 2.79 5.70
CA LEU A 192 15.63 2.05 5.49
C LEU A 192 15.70 1.07 4.29
N LEU A 193 16.46 1.43 3.25
CA LEU A 193 16.63 0.60 2.05
C LEU A 193 17.46 -0.64 2.36
N ASP A 194 18.58 -0.46 3.05
CA ASP A 194 19.46 -1.56 3.48
C ASP A 194 18.73 -2.46 4.48
N SER A 195 17.95 -1.88 5.39
CA SER A 195 17.07 -2.63 6.30
C SER A 195 16.04 -3.48 5.54
N LEU A 196 15.40 -2.92 4.50
CA LEU A 196 14.47 -3.65 3.64
C LEU A 196 15.15 -4.84 2.95
N VAL A 197 16.37 -4.64 2.43
CA VAL A 197 17.18 -5.71 1.81
C VAL A 197 17.51 -6.80 2.83
N MET A 198 17.95 -6.42 4.05
CA MET A 198 18.26 -7.35 5.13
C MET A 198 17.04 -8.17 5.57
N VAL A 199 15.90 -7.52 5.79
CA VAL A 199 14.65 -8.18 6.19
C VAL A 199 14.13 -9.08 5.08
N SER A 200 14.18 -8.64 3.82
CA SER A 200 13.73 -9.45 2.68
C SER A 200 14.60 -10.70 2.51
N ASN A 201 15.92 -10.57 2.65
CA ASN A 201 16.84 -11.71 2.57
C ASN A 201 16.63 -12.70 3.71
N ALA A 202 16.45 -12.19 4.95
CA ALA A 202 16.13 -13.03 6.09
C ALA A 202 14.78 -13.73 5.93
N PHE A 203 13.74 -13.02 5.49
CA PHE A 203 12.39 -13.58 5.35
C PHE A 203 12.29 -14.61 4.22
N THR A 204 12.99 -14.37 3.09
CA THR A 204 12.99 -15.28 1.93
C THR A 204 14.03 -16.40 2.02
N SER A 205 14.85 -16.41 3.08
CA SER A 205 15.97 -17.34 3.25
C SER A 205 16.98 -17.30 2.09
N ASN A 206 17.09 -16.17 1.36
CA ASN A 206 18.14 -15.95 0.39
C ASN A 206 19.46 -15.74 1.14
N GLY A 207 20.22 -16.83 1.32
CA GLY A 207 21.38 -16.94 2.21
C GLY A 207 22.62 -16.11 1.86
N TYR A 208 22.50 -15.02 1.11
CA TYR A 208 23.62 -14.15 0.77
C TYR A 208 23.58 -12.80 1.52
N ALA A 209 24.55 -12.70 2.44
CA ALA A 209 25.36 -11.51 2.74
C ALA A 209 24.94 -10.50 3.82
N ILE A 210 23.74 -10.48 4.38
CA ILE A 210 23.46 -9.49 5.45
C ILE A 210 22.51 -10.01 6.54
N LEU A 211 22.98 -10.97 7.33
CA LEU A 211 22.46 -11.16 8.68
C LEU A 211 23.06 -10.04 9.54
N GLY A 212 22.23 -9.32 10.29
CA GLY A 212 22.66 -8.17 11.11
C GLY A 212 24.01 -8.36 11.81
N GLY A 213 24.82 -7.31 11.84
CA GLY A 213 26.09 -7.28 12.56
C GLY A 213 25.89 -7.34 14.07
N THR A 214 24.75 -6.87 14.57
CA THR A 214 24.44 -6.82 16.01
C THR A 214 23.73 -8.08 16.51
N ILE A 215 23.82 -8.35 17.81
CA ILE A 215 23.12 -9.48 18.44
C ILE A 215 21.60 -9.33 18.27
N LEU A 216 21.07 -8.12 18.43
CA LEU A 216 19.64 -7.84 18.27
C LEU A 216 19.18 -8.03 16.82
N GLY A 217 19.92 -7.52 15.83
CA GLY A 217 19.58 -7.76 14.43
C GLY A 217 19.69 -9.22 14.01
N LYS A 218 20.63 -10.00 14.59
CA LYS A 218 20.67 -11.46 14.41
C LYS A 218 19.44 -12.17 14.98
N MET A 219 18.98 -11.76 16.17
CA MET A 219 17.75 -12.31 16.75
C MET A 219 16.53 -11.98 15.90
N ASN A 220 16.44 -10.76 15.36
CA ASN A 220 15.39 -10.36 14.43
C ASN A 220 15.43 -11.18 13.14
N ALA A 221 16.61 -11.41 12.58
CA ALA A 221 16.77 -12.24 11.39
C ALA A 221 16.34 -13.70 11.64
N ILE A 222 16.70 -14.29 12.79
CA ILE A 222 16.22 -15.64 13.19
C ILE A 222 14.70 -15.66 13.30
N PHE A 223 14.12 -14.67 13.99
CA PHE A 223 12.66 -14.56 14.14
C PHE A 223 11.95 -14.43 12.78
N LEU A 224 12.49 -13.63 11.86
CA LEU A 224 11.97 -13.45 10.51
C LEU A 224 12.01 -14.75 9.69
N VAL A 225 13.13 -15.47 9.71
CA VAL A 225 13.29 -16.75 9.01
C VAL A 225 12.24 -17.75 9.50
N TRP A 226 12.11 -17.91 10.82
CA TRP A 226 11.14 -18.85 11.40
C TRP A 226 9.70 -18.43 11.17
N SER A 227 9.40 -17.14 11.26
CA SER A 227 8.08 -16.60 10.93
C SER A 227 7.74 -16.84 9.46
N GLY A 228 8.68 -16.59 8.55
CA GLY A 228 8.54 -16.87 7.12
C GLY A 228 8.27 -18.34 6.84
N TYR A 229 8.98 -19.26 7.49
CA TYR A 229 8.74 -20.70 7.36
C TYR A 229 7.36 -21.12 7.87
N ILE A 230 6.98 -20.69 9.08
CA ILE A 230 5.70 -21.04 9.69
C ILE A 230 4.55 -20.48 8.84
N LEU A 231 4.64 -19.22 8.43
CA LEU A 231 3.59 -18.56 7.64
C LEU A 231 3.51 -19.10 6.22
N SER A 232 4.64 -19.41 5.57
CA SER A 232 4.66 -20.07 4.27
C SER A 232 4.03 -21.47 4.36
N GLY A 233 4.36 -22.24 5.41
CA GLY A 233 3.78 -23.56 5.65
C GLY A 233 2.27 -23.50 5.88
N VAL A 234 1.81 -22.65 6.80
CA VAL A 234 0.39 -22.47 7.11
C VAL A 234 -0.37 -21.89 5.91
N GLY A 235 0.20 -20.90 5.23
CA GLY A 235 -0.38 -20.29 4.04
C GLY A 235 -0.53 -21.29 2.88
N THR A 236 0.51 -22.07 2.61
CA THR A 236 0.49 -23.11 1.57
C THR A 236 -0.51 -24.21 1.91
N ALA A 237 -0.57 -24.65 3.18
CA ALA A 237 -1.51 -25.65 3.63
C ALA A 237 -2.97 -25.18 3.50
N THR A 238 -3.26 -23.94 3.91
CA THR A 238 -4.58 -23.32 3.79
C THR A 238 -4.98 -23.15 2.32
N LEU A 239 -4.08 -22.61 1.48
CA LEU A 239 -4.32 -22.44 0.05
C LEU A 239 -4.59 -23.80 -0.63
N THR A 240 -3.77 -24.81 -0.31
CA THR A 240 -3.94 -26.18 -0.84
C THR A 240 -5.27 -26.77 -0.40
N ALA A 241 -5.63 -26.64 0.88
CA ALA A 241 -6.92 -27.12 1.38
C ALA A 241 -8.09 -26.43 0.67
N THR A 242 -8.04 -25.11 0.49
CA THR A 242 -9.06 -24.35 -0.24
C THR A 242 -9.16 -24.76 -1.70
N LEU A 243 -8.04 -24.96 -2.40
CA LEU A 243 -8.04 -25.43 -3.79
C LEU A 243 -8.62 -26.84 -3.92
N ILE A 244 -8.27 -27.74 -3.00
CA ILE A 244 -8.81 -29.10 -2.96
C ILE A 244 -10.33 -29.07 -2.74
N ILE A 245 -10.79 -28.35 -1.71
CA ILE A 245 -12.22 -28.23 -1.40
C ILE A 245 -12.99 -27.67 -2.60
N LYS A 246 -12.51 -26.58 -3.20
CA LYS A 246 -13.16 -25.99 -4.39
C LYS A 246 -13.18 -26.95 -5.59
N HIS A 247 -12.08 -27.68 -5.83
CA HIS A 247 -12.02 -28.66 -6.92
C HIS A 247 -13.06 -29.77 -6.74
N TYR A 248 -13.18 -30.30 -5.52
CA TYR A 248 -14.15 -31.35 -5.23
C TYR A 248 -15.59 -30.83 -5.20
N ASP A 249 -15.85 -29.65 -4.66
CA ASP A 249 -17.17 -29.02 -4.67
C ASP A 249 -17.67 -28.77 -6.10
N LYS A 250 -16.78 -28.30 -6.99
CA LYS A 250 -17.11 -28.12 -8.41
C LYS A 250 -17.48 -29.46 -9.04
N LYS A 251 -16.68 -30.51 -8.82
CA LYS A 251 -16.98 -31.85 -9.34
C LYS A 251 -18.27 -32.43 -8.78
N PHE A 252 -18.57 -32.18 -7.51
CA PHE A 252 -19.82 -32.61 -6.88
C PHE A 252 -21.03 -31.92 -7.52
N LYS A 253 -20.95 -30.62 -7.78
CA LYS A 253 -22.01 -29.88 -8.49
C LYS A 253 -22.22 -30.38 -9.91
N GLU A 254 -21.15 -30.61 -10.66
CA GLU A 254 -21.22 -31.20 -12.02
C GLU A 254 -21.88 -32.59 -12.00
N LEU A 255 -21.56 -33.42 -10.99
CA LEU A 255 -22.20 -34.73 -10.79
C LEU A 255 -23.68 -34.61 -10.41
N GLU A 256 -24.05 -33.67 -9.55
CA GLU A 256 -25.45 -33.41 -9.20
C GLU A 256 -26.27 -32.96 -10.40
N GLU A 257 -25.72 -32.10 -11.26
CA GLU A 257 -26.36 -31.66 -12.51
C GLU A 257 -26.58 -32.84 -13.46
N LEU A 258 -25.55 -33.67 -13.69
CA LEU A 258 -25.66 -34.89 -14.49
C LEU A 258 -26.73 -35.86 -13.96
N ILE A 259 -26.78 -36.07 -12.63
CA ILE A 259 -27.80 -36.94 -12.01
C ILE A 259 -29.20 -36.36 -12.14
N LYS A 260 -29.36 -35.02 -12.01
CA LYS A 260 -30.65 -34.35 -12.22
C LYS A 260 -31.13 -34.47 -13.66
N ASP A 261 -30.22 -34.37 -14.63
CA ASP A 261 -30.57 -34.47 -16.04
C ASP A 261 -30.97 -35.91 -16.41
N MET A 262 -30.25 -36.92 -15.90
CA MET A 262 -30.63 -38.34 -16.09
C MET A 262 -31.95 -38.74 -15.43
N LYS A 263 -32.42 -38.02 -14.40
CA LYS A 263 -33.71 -38.28 -13.73
C LYS A 263 -34.91 -37.63 -14.43
N LYS A 264 -34.68 -36.76 -15.43
CA LYS A 264 -35.72 -36.07 -16.18
C LYS A 264 -36.06 -36.74 -17.51
N GLU A 265 -35.24 -37.70 -17.95
CA GLU A 265 -35.55 -38.67 -19.03
C GLU A 265 -36.35 -39.86 -18.48
#